data_AF-A0A0V1HPA2-F1
#
_entry.id   AF-A0A0V1HPA2-F1
#
_cell.length_a   1.000
_cell.length_b   1.000
_cell.length_c   1.000
_cell.angle_alpha   90.00
_cell.angle_beta   90.00
_cell.angle_gamma   90.00
#
_symmetry.space_group_name_H-M   'P 1'
#
loop_
_entity.id
_entity.type
_entity.pdbx_description
1 polymer ?
#
loop_
_entity_poly.entity_id
_entity_poly.type
_entity_poly.pdbx_seq_one_letter_code
_entity_poly.pdbx_strand_id
1 'polypeptide(L)'
;LHHHNTELLVIIMSGNNAVCELASTEIKCGMPAYPVRESDYNSNRIIGGWEARPHSLPWQLYVLLEYEAGIAACGGTIIQLNLGNSTNLALTSAHCMVDQSTLKKLKPE
;
A
#
# COMPACT_ATOMS: atom_id res chain seq x y z
N LEU A 1 -7.41 -19.91 15.76
CA LEU A 1 -6.71 -18.81 15.08
C LEU A 1 -6.12 -19.37 13.80
N HIS A 2 -6.86 -19.33 12.69
CA HIS A 2 -6.37 -19.83 11.41
C HIS A 2 -5.30 -18.88 10.87
N HIS A 3 -4.06 -19.36 10.84
CA HIS A 3 -2.98 -18.81 10.02
C HIS A 3 -3.37 -18.97 8.55
N HIS A 4 -4.12 -18.01 8.00
CA HIS A 4 -4.12 -17.81 6.55
C HIS A 4 -2.77 -17.20 6.21
N ASN A 5 -1.95 -17.92 5.44
CA ASN A 5 -0.71 -17.42 4.85
C ASN A 5 -0.96 -16.04 4.25
N THR A 6 -0.50 -14.99 4.94
CA THR A 6 -0.55 -13.62 4.43
C THR A 6 0.65 -13.41 3.52
N GLU A 7 0.60 -14.00 2.33
CA GLU A 7 1.54 -13.62 1.28
C GLU A 7 1.25 -12.16 0.90
N LEU A 8 2.31 -11.39 0.69
CA LEU A 8 2.22 -10.01 0.21
C LEU A 8 2.17 -10.04 -1.32
N LEU A 9 1.36 -9.17 -1.93
CA LEU A 9 1.27 -9.02 -3.38
C LEU A 9 1.86 -7.68 -3.80
N VAL A 10 2.72 -7.72 -4.82
CA VAL A 10 3.20 -6.54 -5.54
C VAL A 10 2.33 -6.32 -6.77
N ILE A 11 1.78 -5.12 -6.91
CA ILE A 11 0.92 -4.71 -8.01
C ILE A 11 1.69 -3.71 -8.88
N ILE A 12 1.64 -3.93 -10.19
CA ILE A 12 2.15 -2.98 -11.18
C ILE A 12 1.00 -2.03 -11.54
N MET A 13 1.12 -0.78 -11.09
CA MET A 13 0.19 0.30 -11.43
C MET A 13 0.45 0.71 -12.89
N SER A 14 -0.38 0.24 -13.82
CA SER A 14 -0.31 0.66 -15.22
C SER A 14 -0.97 2.03 -15.36
N GLY A 15 -0.16 3.10 -15.46
CA GLY A 15 -0.61 4.43 -15.89
C GLY A 15 -0.34 4.63 -17.38
N ASN A 16 -1.19 5.39 -18.07
CA ASN A 16 -0.88 5.85 -19.43
C ASN A 16 0.45 6.62 -19.39
N ASN A 17 1.44 6.13 -20.13
CA ASN A 17 2.84 6.55 -20.04
C ASN A 17 3.03 8.04 -20.39
N ALA A 18 3.06 8.89 -19.37
CA ALA A 18 3.76 10.16 -19.40
C ALA A 18 4.92 10.06 -18.40
N VAL A 19 6.06 9.56 -18.89
CA VAL A 19 7.30 9.57 -18.11
C VAL A 19 7.83 11.00 -18.13
N CYS A 20 7.58 11.78 -17.09
CA CYS A 20 8.34 13.02 -16.88
C CYS A 20 9.75 12.62 -16.42
N GLU A 21 10.69 12.63 -17.36
CA GLU A 21 12.11 12.44 -17.08
C GLU A 21 12.65 13.68 -16.36
N LEU A 22 12.43 13.76 -15.05
CA LEU A 22 13.02 14.77 -14.18
C LEU A 22 14.34 14.25 -13.61
N ALA A 23 15.36 15.11 -13.61
CA ALA A 23 16.75 14.78 -13.33
C ALA A 23 16.98 13.80 -12.15
N SER A 24 17.92 12.88 -12.37
CA SER A 24 18.38 11.86 -11.41
C SER A 24 18.81 12.51 -10.09
N THR A 25 17.91 12.43 -9.11
CA THR A 25 18.25 12.54 -7.69
C THR A 25 17.93 11.19 -7.09
N GLU A 26 18.90 10.60 -6.40
CA GLU A 26 18.73 9.33 -5.69
C GLU A 26 17.74 9.57 -4.53
N ILE A 27 16.45 9.29 -4.75
CA ILE A 27 15.45 9.39 -3.71
C ILE A 27 15.58 8.17 -2.80
N LYS A 28 16.11 8.40 -1.61
CA LYS A 28 16.18 7.38 -0.56
C LYS A 28 14.77 7.08 -0.02
N CYS A 29 14.44 5.80 0.06
CA CYS A 29 13.15 5.35 0.61
C CYS A 29 13.04 5.65 2.12
N GLY A 30 11.81 5.70 2.63
CA GLY A 30 11.54 5.85 4.07
C GLY A 30 11.83 7.22 4.67
N MET A 31 12.22 8.21 3.86
CA MET A 31 12.46 9.58 4.32
C MET A 31 11.36 10.54 3.83
N PRO A 32 10.44 10.97 4.71
CA PRO A 32 9.39 11.91 4.33
C PRO A 32 9.91 13.36 4.35
N ALA A 33 9.39 14.20 3.45
CA ALA A 33 9.70 15.63 3.44
C ALA A 33 9.15 16.36 4.68
N TYR A 34 8.07 15.84 5.26
CA TYR A 34 7.49 16.33 6.51
C TYR A 34 7.69 15.29 7.61
N PRO A 35 8.13 15.67 8.82
CA PRO A 35 8.35 14.73 9.90
C PRO A 35 7.03 14.03 10.28
N VAL A 36 7.10 12.71 10.43
CA VAL A 36 6.05 11.91 11.06
C VAL A 36 5.94 12.40 12.51
N ARG A 37 4.73 12.69 13.01
CA ARG A 37 4.60 12.97 14.45
C ARG A 37 4.93 11.68 15.18
N GLU A 38 5.90 11.73 16.07
CA GLU A 38 6.01 10.71 17.10
C GLU A 38 4.98 11.04 18.17
N SER A 39 4.20 10.05 18.61
CA SER A 39 3.21 10.26 19.66
C SER A 39 3.93 10.42 21.00
N ASP A 40 3.50 11.37 21.83
CA ASP A 40 4.09 11.64 23.17
C ASP A 40 4.02 10.42 24.10
N TYR A 41 3.06 9.51 23.83
CA TYR A 41 3.05 8.15 24.31
C TYR A 41 3.63 7.25 23.22
N ASN A 42 4.63 6.42 23.50
CA ASN A 42 5.23 5.41 22.61
C ASN A 42 4.25 4.32 22.08
N SER A 43 2.99 4.64 21.82
CA SER A 43 2.04 3.73 21.20
C SER A 43 2.12 3.85 19.68
N ASN A 44 2.87 2.95 19.03
CA ASN A 44 2.79 2.68 17.59
C ASN A 44 1.46 2.00 17.23
N ARG A 45 0.33 2.57 17.66
CA ARG A 45 -1.00 1.96 17.58
C ARG A 45 -1.92 2.91 16.84
N ILE A 46 -2.62 2.39 15.83
CA ILE A 46 -3.62 3.14 15.08
C ILE A 46 -4.88 3.40 15.91
N ILE A 47 -5.32 2.40 16.70
CA ILE A 47 -6.42 2.57 17.67
C ILE A 47 -5.90 3.41 18.84
N GLY A 48 -6.46 4.61 19.01
CA GLY A 48 -5.90 5.61 19.93
C GLY A 48 -4.63 6.28 19.40
N GLY A 49 -4.36 6.15 18.10
CA GLY A 49 -3.26 6.81 17.41
C GLY A 49 -3.52 8.29 17.16
N TRP A 50 -2.78 8.85 16.22
CA TRP A 50 -2.83 10.27 15.87
C TRP A 50 -3.08 10.45 14.37
N GLU A 51 -3.68 11.58 14.00
CA GLU A 51 -3.95 11.90 12.60
C GLU A 51 -2.65 12.29 11.88
N ALA A 52 -2.34 11.55 10.81
CA ALA A 52 -1.18 11.80 9.96
C ALA A 52 -1.18 13.24 9.44
N ARG A 53 -0.07 13.96 9.59
CA ARG A 53 0.09 15.25 8.91
C ARG A 53 0.08 15.00 7.40
N PRO A 54 -0.59 15.85 6.61
CA PRO A 54 -0.56 15.72 5.15
C PRO A 54 0.87 15.53 4.64
N HIS A 55 1.07 14.53 3.79
CA HIS A 55 2.36 14.17 3.18
C HIS A 55 3.48 13.70 4.13
N SER A 56 3.21 13.49 5.43
CA SER A 56 4.20 12.91 6.36
C SER A 56 4.41 11.40 6.18
N LEU A 57 3.48 10.72 5.51
CA LEU A 57 3.58 9.30 5.13
C LEU A 57 3.43 9.17 3.60
N PRO A 58 4.42 9.64 2.81
CA PRO A 58 4.26 9.79 1.36
C PRO A 58 4.14 8.46 0.59
N TRP A 59 4.52 7.34 1.22
CA TRP A 59 4.37 6.01 0.65
C TRP A 59 3.01 5.38 0.91
N GLN A 60 2.14 5.98 1.75
CA GLN A 60 0.84 5.41 2.08
C GLN A 60 -0.10 5.44 0.87
N LEU A 61 -0.70 4.29 0.56
CA LEU A 61 -1.72 4.16 -0.47
C LEU A 61 -3.07 3.77 0.13
N TYR A 62 -4.12 4.35 -0.45
CA TYR A 62 -5.49 3.91 -0.27
C TYR A 62 -5.89 3.12 -1.51
N VAL A 63 -6.15 1.83 -1.35
CA VAL A 63 -6.42 0.89 -2.44
C VAL A 63 -7.92 0.60 -2.47
N LEU A 64 -8.59 1.03 -3.54
CA LEU A 64 -9.99 0.74 -3.80
C LEU A 64 -10.09 -0.41 -4.80
N LEU A 65 -10.90 -1.42 -4.47
CA LEU A 65 -11.03 -2.64 -5.25
C LEU A 65 -12.50 -2.90 -5.51
N GLU A 66 -12.82 -3.16 -6.77
CA GLU A 66 -14.18 -3.48 -7.19
C GLU A 66 -14.29 -5.00 -7.40
N TYR A 67 -15.15 -5.63 -6.61
CA TYR A 67 -15.47 -7.05 -6.65
C TYR A 67 -16.92 -7.26 -7.05
N GLU A 68 -17.29 -8.49 -7.41
CA GLU A 68 -18.70 -8.82 -7.71
C GLU A 68 -19.62 -8.51 -6.52
N ALA A 69 -19.11 -8.71 -5.30
CA ALA A 69 -19.83 -8.45 -4.05
C ALA A 69 -19.86 -6.96 -3.63
N GLY A 70 -19.17 -6.08 -4.35
CA GLY A 70 -19.10 -4.64 -4.07
C GLY A 70 -17.68 -4.10 -3.96
N ILE A 71 -17.56 -2.88 -3.42
CA ILE A 71 -16.27 -2.18 -3.30
C ILE A 71 -15.63 -2.49 -1.95
N ALA A 72 -14.36 -2.92 -1.98
CA ALA A 72 -13.51 -3.09 -0.81
C ALA A 72 -12.42 -2.01 -0.76
N ALA A 73 -11.98 -1.70 0.45
CA ALA A 73 -10.89 -0.77 0.71
C ALA A 73 -9.76 -1.45 1.48
N CYS A 74 -8.54 -1.22 1.05
CA CYS A 74 -7.32 -1.73 1.65
C CYS A 74 -6.23 -0.66 1.77
N GLY A 75 -5.23 -0.94 2.59
CA GLY A 75 -3.98 -0.18 2.61
C GLY A 75 -2.97 -0.71 1.61
N GLY A 76 -1.99 0.11 1.27
CA GLY A 76 -0.82 -0.30 0.51
C GLY A 76 0.35 0.66 0.72
N THR A 77 1.50 0.29 0.15
CA THR A 77 2.73 1.06 0.25
C THR A 77 3.37 1.19 -1.12
N ILE A 78 3.74 2.40 -1.54
CA ILE A 78 4.58 2.61 -2.73
C ILE A 78 5.96 2.03 -2.45
N ILE A 79 6.44 1.14 -3.32
CA ILE A 79 7.76 0.51 -3.19
C ILE A 79 8.61 0.74 -4.42
N GLN A 80 9.92 0.83 -4.22
CA GLN A 80 10.91 1.00 -5.29
C GLN A 80 11.86 -0.20 -5.23
N LEU A 81 11.82 -1.08 -6.24
CA LEU A 81 12.72 -2.24 -6.32
C LEU A 81 14.03 -1.91 -7.05
N ASN A 82 13.96 -1.00 -8.03
CA ASN A 82 15.10 -0.59 -8.84
C ASN A 82 15.53 0.83 -8.48
N LEU A 83 16.82 1.14 -8.53
CA LEU A 83 17.30 2.52 -8.33
C LEU A 83 16.67 3.46 -9.37
N GLY A 84 16.20 4.63 -8.93
CA GLY A 84 15.52 5.60 -9.78
C GLY A 84 14.78 6.66 -8.96
N ASN A 85 14.14 7.57 -9.68
CA ASN A 85 13.32 8.66 -9.12
C ASN A 85 11.80 8.36 -9.15
N SER A 86 11.41 7.22 -9.72
CA SER A 86 10.02 6.87 -9.98
C SER A 86 9.83 5.35 -9.92
N THR A 87 8.63 4.95 -9.50
CA THR A 87 8.16 3.56 -9.44
C THR A 87 6.68 3.51 -9.80
N ASN A 88 6.31 2.42 -10.45
CA ASN A 88 4.93 2.04 -10.71
C ASN A 88 4.50 0.84 -9.85
N LEU A 89 5.20 0.55 -8.75
CA LEU A 89 4.94 -0.61 -7.91
C LEU A 89 4.27 -0.22 -6.59
N ALA A 90 3.22 -0.96 -6.25
CA ALA A 90 2.55 -0.89 -4.96
C ALA A 90 2.60 -2.25 -4.27
N LEU A 91 2.90 -2.26 -2.97
CA LEU A 91 2.84 -3.44 -2.12
C LEU A 91 1.54 -3.42 -1.31
N THR A 92 0.83 -4.53 -1.26
CA THR A 92 -0.35 -4.72 -0.40
C THR A 92 -0.48 -6.19 -0.01
N SER A 93 -1.45 -6.54 0.82
CA SER A 93 -1.68 -7.93 1.21
C SER A 93 -2.43 -8.70 0.12
N ALA A 94 -2.04 -9.94 -0.16
CA ALA A 94 -2.71 -10.75 -1.20
C ALA A 94 -4.21 -10.93 -0.92
N HIS A 95 -4.63 -11.07 0.34
CA HIS A 95 -6.05 -11.20 0.69
C HIS A 95 -6.91 -10.01 0.27
N CYS A 96 -6.30 -8.83 0.08
CA CYS A 96 -7.02 -7.67 -0.45
C CYS A 96 -7.45 -7.89 -1.89
N MET A 97 -6.67 -8.63 -2.67
CA MET A 97 -6.76 -8.79 -4.13
C MET A 97 -7.58 -10.00 -4.58
N VAL A 98 -8.18 -10.72 -3.63
CA VAL A 98 -8.98 -11.90 -3.93
C VAL A 98 -10.43 -11.63 -3.62
N ASP A 99 -11.30 -11.87 -4.60
CA ASP A 99 -12.73 -11.86 -4.39
C ASP A 99 -13.12 -13.05 -3.49
N GLN A 100 -13.50 -12.74 -2.24
CA GLN A 100 -13.91 -13.76 -1.28
C GLN A 100 -15.16 -14.53 -1.71
N SER A 101 -16.03 -13.93 -2.52
CA SER A 101 -17.22 -14.61 -3.04
C SER A 101 -16.83 -15.72 -4.02
N THR A 102 -15.84 -15.47 -4.87
CA THR A 102 -15.25 -16.46 -5.78
C THR A 102 -14.45 -17.51 -5.03
N LEU A 103 -13.67 -17.13 -4.02
CA LEU A 103 -12.94 -18.08 -3.16
C LEU A 103 -13.87 -19.06 -2.43
N LYS A 104 -15.03 -18.60 -1.95
CA LYS A 104 -16.02 -19.47 -1.30
C LYS A 104 -16.64 -20.47 -2.26
N LYS A 105 -16.86 -20.09 -3.53
CA LYS A 105 -17.34 -21.00 -4.58
C LYS A 105 -16.30 -22.06 -4.96
N LEU A 106 -15.01 -21.75 -4.80
CA LEU A 106 -13.90 -22.63 -5.19
C LEU A 106 -13.43 -23.59 -4.09
N LYS A 107 -13.83 -23.39 -2.82
CA LYS A 107 -13.55 -24.36 -1.76
C LYS A 107 -14.47 -25.58 -1.93
N PRO A 108 -13.94 -26.79 -2.18
CA PRO A 108 -14.76 -27.99 -2.09
C PRO A 108 -15.20 -28.23 -0.65
N GLU A 109 -16.41 -28.76 -0.48
CA GLU A 109 -17.01 -29.15 0.81
C GLU A 109 -16.14 -30.16 1.59
#